data_AF-A0A4Y7IBP9-F1
#
_entry.id   AF-A0A4Y7IBP9-F1
#
_cell.length_a   1.000
_cell.length_b   1.000
_cell.length_c   1.000
_cell.angle_alpha   90.00
_cell.angle_beta   90.00
_cell.angle_gamma   90.00
#
_symmetry.space_group_name_H-M   'P 1'
#
loop_
_entity.id
_entity.type
_entity.pdbx_description
1 polymer ?
#
loop_
_entity_poly.entity_id
_entity_poly.type
_entity_poly.pdbx_seq_one_letter_code
_entity_poly.pdbx_strand_id
1 'polypeptide(L)'
;MIPTLLTATSVFIIAFIAAPPVDIDGIREHVSGSLLYGNNIISGAIIPTSAAIGLQFYPIWEAASIDEWLYNGGPYELIVLHFLLGVACSFSTSPQFHIQELSDSNPSHLIWISTTTTDHQLHQTLA
;
A
#
# COMPACT_ATOMS: atom_id res chain seq x y z
N MET A 1 11.23 -3.56 -1.28
CA MET A 1 10.82 -2.36 -0.52
C MET A 1 11.07 -1.07 -1.30
N ILE A 2 12.33 -0.73 -1.62
CA ILE A 2 12.68 0.57 -2.22
C ILE A 2 11.92 0.88 -3.53
N PRO A 3 11.96 0.03 -4.58
CA PRO A 3 11.31 0.38 -5.85
C PRO A 3 9.78 0.48 -5.71
N THR A 4 9.17 -0.37 -4.88
CA THR A 4 7.71 -0.40 -4.74
C THR A 4 7.18 0.79 -3.96
N LEU A 5 7.87 1.22 -2.90
CA LEU A 5 7.48 2.42 -2.15
C LEU A 5 7.74 3.72 -2.92
N LEU A 6 8.82 3.79 -3.70
CA LEU A 6 9.08 4.94 -4.57
C LEU A 6 8.01 5.07 -5.66
N THR A 7 7.63 3.97 -6.30
CA THR A 7 6.53 3.96 -7.28
C THR A 7 5.22 4.38 -6.63
N ALA A 8 4.84 3.80 -5.48
CA ALA A 8 3.61 4.17 -4.78
C ALA A 8 3.58 5.65 -4.39
N THR A 9 4.70 6.17 -3.85
CA THR A 9 4.81 7.57 -3.39
C THR A 9 4.75 8.55 -4.54
N SER A 10 5.49 8.29 -5.63
CA SER A 10 5.50 9.17 -6.80
C SER A 10 4.13 9.25 -7.47
N VAL A 11 3.46 8.11 -7.68
CA VAL A 11 2.10 8.08 -8.26
C VAL A 11 1.09 8.73 -7.33
N PHE A 12 1.16 8.50 -6.01
CA PHE A 12 0.28 9.15 -5.04
C PHE A 12 0.38 10.68 -5.10
N ILE A 13 1.61 11.23 -5.11
CA ILE A 13 1.81 12.69 -5.16
C ILE A 13 1.22 13.28 -6.44
N ILE A 14 1.51 12.68 -7.60
CA ILE A 14 1.03 13.17 -8.89
C ILE A 14 -0.50 13.09 -8.96
N ALA A 15 -1.08 11.96 -8.56
CA ALA A 15 -2.52 11.75 -8.61
C ALA A 15 -3.27 12.68 -7.63
N PHE A 16 -2.74 12.89 -6.42
CA PHE A 16 -3.34 13.79 -5.45
C PHE A 16 -3.37 15.25 -5.94
N ILE A 17 -2.37 15.66 -6.71
CA ILE A 17 -2.31 17.02 -7.26
C ILE A 17 -3.19 17.14 -8.51
N ALA A 18 -3.10 16.19 -9.44
CA ALA A 18 -3.53 16.41 -10.83
C ALA A 18 -4.41 15.31 -11.43
N ALA A 19 -4.86 14.29 -10.67
CA ALA A 19 -5.74 13.27 -11.24
C ALA A 19 -7.09 13.87 -11.68
N PRO A 20 -7.63 13.46 -12.85
CA PRO A 20 -8.96 13.85 -13.25
C PRO A 20 -10.04 13.20 -12.37
N PRO A 21 -11.31 13.65 -12.46
CA PRO A 21 -12.42 13.02 -11.78
C PRO A 21 -12.62 11.55 -12.21
N VAL A 22 -12.95 10.68 -11.26
CA VAL A 22 -13.04 9.23 -11.43
C VAL A 22 -14.48 8.74 -11.22
N ASP A 23 -14.92 7.78 -12.03
CA ASP A 23 -16.22 7.11 -11.89
C ASP A 23 -16.15 5.94 -10.91
N ILE A 24 -16.27 6.23 -9.62
CA ILE A 24 -16.10 5.24 -8.54
C ILE A 24 -17.15 4.13 -8.55
N ASP A 25 -18.41 4.48 -8.82
CA ASP A 25 -19.53 3.54 -8.74
C ASP A 25 -19.83 2.86 -10.08
N GLY A 26 -19.15 3.27 -11.16
CA GLY A 26 -19.39 2.74 -12.51
C GLY A 26 -20.74 3.17 -13.08
N ILE A 27 -21.33 4.23 -12.53
CA ILE A 27 -22.64 4.78 -12.92
C ILE A 27 -22.50 6.04 -13.78
N ARG A 28 -21.27 6.37 -14.20
CA ARG A 28 -20.90 7.59 -14.93
C ARG A 28 -21.07 8.87 -14.12
N GLU A 29 -21.00 8.75 -12.79
CA GLU A 29 -20.96 9.90 -11.88
C GLU A 29 -19.52 10.08 -11.38
N HIS A 30 -18.95 11.24 -11.67
CA HIS A 30 -17.55 11.46 -11.44
C HIS A 30 -17.32 12.16 -10.11
N VAL A 31 -16.37 11.64 -9.35
CA VAL A 31 -15.93 12.24 -8.10
C VAL A 31 -14.56 12.88 -8.32
N SER A 32 -14.45 14.17 -8.01
CA SER A 32 -13.17 14.89 -8.04
C SER A 32 -12.42 14.64 -6.73
N GLY A 33 -11.18 14.15 -6.82
CA GLY A 33 -10.32 13.90 -5.65
C GLY A 33 -9.06 14.77 -5.56
N SER A 34 -8.66 15.44 -6.64
CA SER A 34 -7.36 16.12 -6.71
C SER A 34 -7.42 17.62 -6.44
N LEU A 35 -6.28 18.19 -6.06
CA LEU A 35 -6.16 19.62 -5.72
C LEU A 35 -6.47 20.53 -6.91
N LEU A 36 -6.00 20.21 -8.12
CA LEU A 36 -6.27 21.00 -9.32
C LEU A 36 -7.75 21.02 -9.72
N TYR A 37 -8.53 20.04 -9.25
CA TYR A 37 -9.96 19.93 -9.53
C TYR A 37 -10.83 20.39 -8.34
N GLY A 38 -10.32 21.34 -7.55
CA GLY A 38 -11.10 22.08 -6.57
C GLY A 38 -11.12 21.49 -5.15
N ASN A 39 -10.29 20.48 -4.87
CA ASN A 39 -10.13 19.94 -3.52
C ASN A 39 -9.05 20.67 -2.71
N ASN A 40 -9.20 20.65 -1.39
CA ASN A 40 -8.17 21.10 -0.44
C ASN A 40 -7.48 19.88 0.21
N ILE A 41 -6.57 20.09 1.16
CA ILE A 41 -5.84 19.00 1.83
C ILE A 41 -6.77 18.06 2.62
N ILE A 42 -7.92 18.56 3.10
CA ILE A 42 -8.89 17.78 3.86
C ILE A 42 -9.86 17.01 2.95
N SER A 43 -10.30 17.63 1.85
CA SER A 43 -11.24 17.02 0.92
C SER A 43 -10.58 16.21 -0.19
N GLY A 44 -9.28 16.41 -0.41
CA GLY A 44 -8.52 15.70 -1.43
C GLY A 44 -8.32 14.24 -1.07
N ALA A 45 -8.49 13.37 -2.06
CA ALA A 45 -8.31 11.94 -1.92
C ALA A 45 -7.95 11.30 -3.26
N ILE A 46 -7.29 10.14 -3.21
CA ILE A 46 -7.21 9.26 -4.38
C ILE A 46 -8.50 8.46 -4.44
N ILE A 47 -9.29 8.68 -5.50
CA ILE A 47 -10.58 8.02 -5.68
C ILE A 47 -10.35 6.53 -6.03
N PRO A 48 -11.05 5.58 -5.38
CA PRO A 48 -10.96 4.16 -5.68
C PRO A 48 -11.27 3.80 -7.14
N THR A 49 -10.73 2.66 -7.57
CA THR A 49 -11.02 2.05 -8.87
C THR A 49 -12.53 1.82 -9.04
N SER A 50 -13.04 2.05 -10.25
CA SER A 50 -14.45 1.91 -10.58
C SER A 50 -15.02 0.52 -10.24
N ALA A 51 -16.22 0.49 -9.66
CA ALA A 51 -16.97 -0.74 -9.42
C ALA A 51 -17.29 -1.50 -10.73
N ALA A 52 -17.24 -0.85 -11.89
CA ALA A 52 -17.36 -1.49 -13.19
C ALA A 52 -16.21 -2.47 -13.51
N ILE A 53 -15.01 -2.24 -12.95
CA ILE A 53 -13.86 -3.15 -13.04
C ILE A 53 -13.96 -4.25 -11.97
N GLY A 54 -14.46 -3.89 -10.79
CA GLY A 54 -14.61 -4.82 -9.66
C GLY A 54 -13.26 -5.22 -9.07
N LEU A 55 -12.97 -6.53 -9.04
CA LEU A 55 -11.73 -7.10 -8.50
C LEU A 55 -10.75 -7.55 -9.59
N GLN A 56 -10.96 -7.10 -10.82
CA GLN A 56 -10.07 -7.42 -11.93
C GLN A 56 -8.78 -6.62 -11.80
N PHE A 57 -7.67 -7.23 -12.21
CA PHE A 57 -6.38 -6.55 -12.23
C PHE A 57 -6.36 -5.52 -13.36
N TYR A 58 -6.22 -4.23 -13.05
CA TYR A 58 -6.30 -3.13 -14.02
C TYR A 58 -4.99 -2.35 -14.14
N PRO A 59 -3.95 -2.95 -14.74
CA PRO A 59 -2.69 -2.28 -15.00
C PRO A 59 -2.83 -1.26 -16.14
N ILE A 60 -1.85 -0.37 -16.27
CA ILE A 60 -1.85 0.70 -17.28
C ILE A 60 -2.02 0.17 -18.71
N TRP A 61 -1.50 -1.02 -19.01
CA TRP A 61 -1.59 -1.65 -20.33
C TRP A 61 -2.91 -2.36 -20.62
N GLU A 62 -3.80 -2.48 -19.64
CA GLU A 62 -5.15 -3.04 -19.84
C GLU A 62 -6.12 -1.98 -20.38
N ALA A 63 -5.84 -0.71 -20.15
CA ALA A 63 -6.61 0.39 -20.71
C ALA A 63 -6.21 0.64 -22.19
N ALA A 64 -7.16 1.12 -23.00
CA ALA A 64 -6.88 1.54 -24.36
C ALA A 64 -6.08 2.86 -24.41
N SER A 65 -6.10 3.64 -23.33
CA SER A 65 -5.36 4.90 -23.21
C SER A 65 -5.07 5.26 -21.75
N ILE A 66 -4.14 6.21 -21.54
CA ILE A 66 -3.85 6.77 -20.21
C ILE A 66 -5.07 7.51 -19.66
N ASP A 67 -5.82 8.22 -20.51
CA ASP A 67 -7.01 8.98 -20.08
C ASP A 67 -8.11 8.05 -19.56
N GLU A 68 -8.36 6.93 -20.25
CA GLU A 68 -9.28 5.89 -19.78
C GLU A 68 -8.80 5.27 -18.46
N TRP A 69 -7.50 4.98 -18.35
CA TRP A 69 -6.94 4.42 -17.13
C TRP A 69 -7.13 5.36 -15.94
N LEU A 70 -6.92 6.67 -16.13
CA LEU A 70 -7.16 7.69 -15.12
C LEU A 70 -8.65 7.82 -14.79
N TYR A 71 -9.52 7.80 -15.79
CA TYR A 71 -10.97 7.90 -15.64
C TYR A 71 -11.55 6.77 -14.76
N ASN A 72 -11.01 5.56 -14.90
CA ASN A 72 -11.47 4.38 -14.18
C ASN A 72 -10.82 4.19 -12.81
N GLY A 73 -9.96 5.12 -12.36
CA GLY A 73 -9.32 5.06 -11.05
C GLY A 73 -8.12 4.11 -10.97
N GLY A 74 -7.49 3.79 -12.10
CA GLY A 74 -6.28 2.96 -12.16
C GLY A 74 -5.13 3.35 -11.22
N PRO A 75 -4.88 4.65 -10.91
CA PRO A 75 -3.88 5.04 -9.91
C PRO A 75 -4.10 4.42 -8.53
N TYR A 76 -5.36 4.22 -8.11
CA TYR A 76 -5.67 3.66 -6.80
C TYR A 76 -5.14 2.24 -6.64
N GLU A 77 -5.47 1.36 -7.59
CA GLU A 77 -5.02 -0.04 -7.56
C GLU A 77 -3.50 -0.14 -7.59
N LEU A 78 -2.84 0.66 -8.44
CA LEU A 78 -1.38 0.70 -8.53
C LEU A 78 -0.76 1.09 -7.19
N ILE A 79 -1.25 2.16 -6.56
CA ILE A 79 -0.75 2.65 -5.27
C ILE A 79 -0.94 1.58 -4.19
N VAL A 80 -2.15 1.01 -4.05
CA VAL A 80 -2.47 0.03 -3.01
C VAL A 80 -1.58 -1.22 -3.14
N LEU A 81 -1.46 -1.79 -4.34
CA LEU A 81 -0.65 -2.99 -4.56
C LEU A 81 0.84 -2.75 -4.29
N HIS A 82 1.40 -1.65 -4.80
CA HIS A 82 2.82 -1.33 -4.60
C HIS A 82 3.12 -0.96 -3.14
N PHE A 83 2.20 -0.29 -2.46
CA PHE A 83 2.33 0.04 -1.04
C PHE A 83 2.29 -1.21 -0.17
N LEU A 84 1.31 -2.10 -0.35
CA LEU A 84 1.20 -3.35 0.40
C LEU A 84 2.42 -4.25 0.21
N LEU A 85 2.89 -4.42 -1.04
CA LEU A 85 4.13 -5.16 -1.33
C LEU A 85 5.35 -4.49 -0.69
N GLY A 86 5.40 -3.16 -0.70
CA GLY A 86 6.39 -2.36 -0.01
C GLY A 86 6.45 -2.66 1.49
N VAL A 87 5.31 -2.56 2.18
CA VAL A 87 5.19 -2.81 3.62
C VAL A 87 5.50 -4.26 3.98
N ALA A 88 5.02 -5.23 3.22
CA ALA A 88 5.34 -6.65 3.46
C ALA A 88 6.86 -6.90 3.37
N CYS A 89 7.51 -6.29 2.37
CA CYS A 89 8.96 -6.37 2.23
C CYS A 89 9.70 -5.59 3.34
N SER A 90 9.19 -4.43 3.78
CA SER A 90 9.73 -3.69 4.93
C SER A 90 9.73 -4.55 6.19
N PHE A 91 8.60 -5.23 6.46
CA PHE A 91 8.46 -6.11 7.61
C PHE A 91 9.46 -7.27 7.53
N SER A 92 9.58 -7.92 6.37
CA SER A 92 10.54 -9.01 6.14
C SER A 92 12.01 -8.58 6.23
N THR A 93 12.33 -7.32 5.94
CA THR A 93 13.71 -6.80 5.99
C THR A 93 14.04 -6.24 7.38
N SER A 94 13.06 -6.18 8.29
CA SER A 94 13.29 -5.67 9.63
C SER A 94 14.17 -6.65 10.42
N PRO A 95 15.24 -6.17 11.09
CA PRO A 95 16.21 -7.04 11.77
C PRO A 95 15.61 -7.85 12.92
N GLN A 96 14.47 -7.40 13.46
CA GLN A 96 13.65 -8.14 14.43
C GLN A 96 12.94 -9.37 13.86
N PHE A 97 12.91 -9.58 12.54
CA PHE A 97 12.36 -10.76 11.88
C PHE A 97 13.48 -11.66 11.32
N HIS A 98 14.49 -11.95 12.14
CA HIS A 98 15.32 -13.12 11.90
C HIS A 98 14.59 -14.34 12.46
N ILE A 99 14.19 -15.28 11.59
CA ILE A 99 13.75 -16.60 12.01
C ILE A 99 14.96 -17.29 12.66
N GLN A 100 15.04 -17.20 13.98
CA GLN A 100 15.96 -18.01 14.76
C GLN A 100 15.33 -19.41 14.82
N GLU A 101 15.74 -20.34 13.96
CA GLU A 101 15.58 -21.76 14.28
C GLU A 101 16.41 -22.02 15.53
N LEU A 102 15.76 -21.96 16.69
CA LEU A 102 16.34 -22.47 17.94
C LEU A 102 16.46 -24.00 17.76
N SER A 103 17.63 -24.41 17.28
CA SER A 103 18.14 -25.77 17.41
C SER A 103 18.35 -26.08 18.89
N ASP A 104 17.28 -26.28 19.66
CA ASP A 104 17.37 -26.74 21.06
C ASP A 104 16.20 -27.69 21.41
N SER A 105 16.40 -28.96 21.07
CA SER A 105 16.19 -30.16 21.89
C SER A 105 14.94 -30.36 22.79
N ASN A 106 13.76 -29.80 22.53
CA ASN A 106 12.53 -30.19 23.28
C ASN A 106 11.27 -30.27 22.38
N PRO A 107 10.57 -31.42 22.26
CA PRO A 107 9.55 -31.65 21.23
C PRO A 107 8.14 -31.12 21.56
N SER A 108 7.96 -30.15 22.46
CA SER A 108 6.64 -29.53 22.66
C SER A 108 6.42 -28.39 21.67
N HIS A 109 5.78 -28.73 20.54
CA HIS A 109 5.30 -27.87 19.45
C HIS A 109 4.70 -26.51 19.88
N LEU A 110 5.53 -25.49 20.08
CA LEU A 110 5.10 -24.10 20.14
C LEU A 110 6.15 -23.22 19.46
N ILE A 111 5.78 -22.69 18.29
CA ILE A 111 6.52 -21.64 17.61
C ILE A 111 6.24 -20.35 18.39
N TRP A 112 7.18 -19.94 19.23
CA TRP A 112 7.11 -18.66 19.92
C TRP A 112 7.62 -17.56 18.98
N ILE A 113 6.72 -16.75 18.44
CA ILE A 113 7.09 -15.51 17.74
C ILE A 113 7.32 -14.44 18.82
N SER A 114 8.57 -14.29 19.28
CA SER A 114 8.95 -13.23 20.22
C SER A 114 9.48 -12.02 19.48
N THR A 115 8.85 -10.85 19.68
CA THR A 115 9.37 -9.57 19.22
C THR A 115 10.49 -9.11 20.16
N THR A 116 11.72 -9.55 19.91
CA THR A 116 12.87 -9.21 20.75
C THR A 116 13.37 -7.79 20.46
N THR A 117 12.73 -6.80 21.08
CA THR A 117 13.35 -5.48 21.33
C THR A 117 13.10 -4.96 22.75
N THR A 118 12.16 -5.52 23.50
CA THR A 118 11.88 -5.08 24.89
C THR A 118 12.57 -5.92 25.97
N ASP A 119 12.92 -7.18 25.72
CA ASP A 119 13.48 -8.05 26.79
C ASP A 119 14.95 -7.78 27.09
N HIS A 120 15.73 -7.35 26.09
CA HIS A 120 17.17 -7.15 26.30
C HIS A 120 17.51 -5.88 27.12
N GLN A 121 16.54 -4.97 27.28
CA GLN A 121 16.68 -3.76 28.09
C GLN A 121 16.17 -3.94 29.53
N LEU A 122 15.19 -4.83 29.76
CA LEU A 122 14.64 -5.09 31.10
C LEU A 122 15.60 -5.92 31.98
N HIS A 123 16.39 -6.81 31.38
CA HIS A 123 17.38 -7.59 32.14
C HIS A 123 18.65 -6.83 32.55
N GLN A 124 18.95 -5.68 31.92
CA GLN A 124 20.12 -4.86 32.26
C GLN A 124 19.82 -3.68 33.19
N THR A 125 18.54 -3.42 33.49
CA THR A 125 18.12 -2.38 34.45
C THR A 125 17.79 -2.91 35.85
N LEU A 126 17.84 -4.23 36.06
CA LEU A 126 17.54 -4.88 37.35
C LEU A 126 18.72 -5.68 37.95
N ALA A 127 19.96 -5.30 37.64
CA ALA A 127 21.16 -5.85 38.28
C ALA A 127 22.04 -4.74 38.87
#